data_AF-J2NZY4-F1
#
_entry.id   AF-J2NZY4-F1
#
_cell.length_a   1.000
_cell.length_b   1.000
_cell.length_c   1.000
_cell.angle_alpha   90.00
_cell.angle_beta   90.00
_cell.angle_gamma   90.00
#
_symmetry.space_group_name_H-M   'P 1'
#
loop_
_entity.id
_entity.type
_entity.pdbx_description
1 polymer ?
#
loop_
_entity_poly.entity_id
_entity_poly.type
_entity_poly.pdbx_seq_one_letter_code
_entity_poly.pdbx_strand_id
1 'polypeptide(L)'
;MKNYVDRWSQSLRDKRYSFKESLGQKQAYVITTGGDQPRLKGLPLIQQFQYVFSFVGMPFAGYMIGEGNKPGEVLSDQRAIEEAKIFNAWLKAKQ
;
A
#
# COMPACT_ATOMS: atom_id res chain seq x y z
N MET A 1 8.40 7.28 -3.05
CA MET A 1 8.12 5.90 -2.60
C MET A 1 9.23 4.90 -2.95
N LYS A 2 9.60 4.73 -4.23
CA LYS A 2 10.61 3.73 -4.68
C LYS A 2 11.92 3.74 -3.88
N ASN A 3 12.57 4.90 -3.77
CA ASN A 3 13.82 5.04 -3.01
C ASN A 3 13.69 4.67 -1.52
N TYR A 4 12.50 4.81 -0.93
CA TYR A 4 12.27 4.41 0.47
C TYR A 4 12.32 2.88 0.61
N VAL A 5 11.62 2.15 -0.27
CA VAL A 5 11.66 0.68 -0.29
C VAL A 5 13.05 0.17 -0.63
N ASP A 6 13.74 0.79 -1.61
CA ASP A 6 15.09 0.36 -2.00
C ASP A 6 16.09 0.44 -0.84
N ARG A 7 15.95 1.46 0.02
CA ARG A 7 16.79 1.63 1.20
C ARG A 7 16.54 0.59 2.29
N TRP A 8 15.45 -0.18 2.25
CA TRP A 8 15.28 -1.32 3.16
C TRP A 8 16.42 -2.33 3.02
N SER A 9 17.03 -2.44 1.83
CA SER A 9 18.21 -3.28 1.62
C SER A 9 19.41 -2.89 2.50
N GLN A 10 19.53 -1.62 2.88
CA GLN A 10 20.54 -1.13 3.82
C GLN A 10 20.12 -1.46 5.26
N SER A 11 18.87 -1.16 5.61
CA SER A 11 18.32 -1.46 6.95
C SER A 11 18.35 -2.95 7.30
N LEU A 12 18.18 -3.83 6.32
CA LEU A 12 18.26 -5.29 6.51
C LEU A 12 19.68 -5.80 6.81
N ARG A 13 20.72 -5.04 6.49
CA ARG A 13 22.13 -5.39 6.77
C ARG A 13 22.65 -4.73 8.05
N ASP A 14 21.92 -3.74 8.56
CA ASP A 14 22.32 -2.98 9.72
C ASP A 14 21.98 -3.75 11.00
N LYS A 15 23.02 -4.27 11.66
CA LYS A 15 22.89 -5.07 12.89
C LYS A 15 22.36 -4.28 14.09
N ARG A 16 22.27 -2.95 14.00
CA ARG A 16 21.70 -2.09 15.06
C ARG A 16 20.19 -2.26 15.20
N TYR A 17 19.51 -2.85 14.20
CA TYR A 17 18.05 -2.95 14.17
C TYR A 17 17.60 -4.37 13.81
N SER A 18 16.61 -4.90 14.54
CA SER A 18 15.86 -6.09 14.13
C SER A 18 14.81 -5.75 13.06
N PHE A 19 15.26 -5.18 11.94
CA PHE A 19 14.39 -4.53 10.96
C PHE A 19 13.33 -5.47 10.36
N LYS A 20 13.74 -6.66 9.92
CA LYS A 20 12.82 -7.65 9.33
C LYS A 20 11.77 -8.13 10.34
N GLU A 21 12.20 -8.44 11.56
CA GLU A 21 11.31 -8.86 12.64
C GLU A 21 10.29 -7.77 12.97
N SER A 22 10.75 -6.53 13.11
CA SER A 22 9.88 -5.38 13.41
C SER A 22 8.84 -5.11 12.31
N LEU A 23 9.21 -5.28 11.04
CA LEU A 23 8.26 -5.17 9.93
C LEU A 23 7.27 -6.34 9.88
N GLY A 24 7.71 -7.55 10.21
CA GLY A 24 6.83 -8.74 10.22
C GLY A 24 5.68 -8.66 11.23
N GLN A 25 5.83 -7.83 12.28
CA GLN A 25 4.76 -7.55 13.25
C GLN A 25 3.73 -6.51 12.78
N LYS A 26 3.89 -5.96 11.57
CA LYS A 26 3.00 -4.93 11.03
C LYS A 26 2.11 -5.51 9.95
N GLN A 27 1.00 -4.81 9.70
CA GLN A 27 0.10 -5.11 8.60
C GLN A 27 0.26 -4.04 7.52
N ALA A 28 0.47 -4.45 6.27
CA ALA A 28 0.58 -3.54 5.13
C ALA A 28 -0.75 -3.37 4.39
N TYR A 29 -0.96 -2.15 3.90
CA TYR A 29 -2.02 -1.77 2.98
C TYR A 29 -1.48 -0.82 1.91
N VAL A 30 -2.05 -0.82 0.72
CA VAL A 30 -1.63 0.07 -0.38
C VAL A 30 -2.84 0.87 -0.88
N ILE A 31 -2.72 2.20 -0.88
CA ILE A 31 -3.70 3.10 -1.48
C ILE A 31 -2.98 3.88 -2.56
N THR A 32 -3.50 3.85 -3.78
CA THR A 32 -2.92 4.55 -4.93
C THR A 32 -4.01 5.16 -5.80
N THR A 33 -3.65 6.15 -6.61
CA THR A 33 -4.54 6.73 -7.63
C THR A 33 -3.84 6.75 -8.98
N GLY A 34 -4.59 6.86 -10.08
CA GLY A 34 -4.04 7.08 -11.41
C GLY A 34 -5.09 7.60 -12.39
N GLY A 35 -4.64 8.17 -13.51
CA GLY A 35 -5.53 8.75 -14.53
C GLY A 35 -5.75 7.91 -15.78
N ASP A 36 -5.13 6.73 -15.87
CA ASP A 36 -5.18 5.88 -17.07
C ASP A 36 -5.56 4.45 -16.68
N GLN A 37 -6.85 4.14 -16.73
CA GLN A 37 -7.43 2.83 -16.39
C GLN A 37 -6.79 2.19 -15.15
N PRO A 38 -6.69 2.93 -14.03
CA PRO A 38 -5.76 2.60 -12.94
C PRO A 38 -6.13 1.27 -12.27
N ARG A 39 -7.40 0.89 -12.27
CA ARG A 39 -7.89 -0.38 -11.69
C ARG A 39 -7.41 -1.62 -12.45
N LEU A 40 -6.98 -1.45 -13.70
CA LEU A 40 -6.35 -2.50 -14.51
C LEU A 40 -4.82 -2.32 -14.55
N LYS A 41 -4.36 -1.13 -14.98
CA LYS A 41 -2.94 -0.83 -15.18
C LYS A 41 -2.14 -0.70 -13.88
N GLY A 42 -2.82 -0.50 -12.75
CA GLY A 42 -2.22 -0.47 -11.42
C GLY A 42 -2.04 -1.85 -10.76
N LEU A 43 -2.63 -2.92 -11.31
CA LEU A 43 -2.49 -4.26 -10.72
C LEU A 43 -1.03 -4.74 -10.61
N PRO A 44 -0.14 -4.51 -11.60
CA PRO A 44 1.27 -4.84 -11.46
C PRO A 44 1.97 -4.11 -10.31
N LEU A 45 1.58 -2.85 -10.01
CA LEU A 45 2.10 -2.11 -8.85
C LEU A 45 1.67 -2.78 -7.54
N ILE A 46 0.41 -3.21 -7.44
CA ILE A 46 -0.10 -3.94 -6.27
C ILE A 46 0.64 -5.26 -6.09
N GLN A 47 0.85 -6.03 -7.17
CA GLN A 47 1.61 -7.28 -7.13
C GLN A 47 3.07 -7.05 -6.73
N GLN A 48 3.71 -5.98 -7.22
CA GLN A 48 5.05 -5.60 -6.79
C GLN A 48 5.11 -5.39 -5.28
N PHE A 49 4.15 -4.67 -4.70
CA PHE A 49 4.09 -4.49 -3.25
C PHE A 49 3.83 -5.79 -2.50
N GLN A 50 3.00 -6.68 -3.03
CA GLN A 50 2.80 -8.01 -2.44
C GLN A 50 4.13 -8.77 -2.30
N TYR A 51 5.00 -8.75 -3.33
CA TYR A 51 6.32 -9.37 -3.25
C TYR A 51 7.25 -8.67 -2.26
N VAL A 52 7.24 -7.33 -2.24
CA VAL A 52 8.05 -6.54 -1.29
C VAL A 52 7.67 -6.85 0.16
N PHE A 53 6.37 -6.90 0.47
CA PHE A 53 5.90 -7.17 1.83
C PHE A 53 6.14 -8.62 2.25
N SER A 54 5.91 -9.57 1.35
CA SER A 54 6.21 -10.99 1.57
C SER A 54 7.69 -11.21 1.90
N PHE A 55 8.61 -10.53 1.19
CA PHE A 55 10.05 -10.64 1.44
C PHE A 55 10.45 -10.25 2.87
N VAL A 56 9.83 -9.21 3.42
CA VAL A 56 10.06 -8.75 4.80
C VAL A 56 9.14 -9.41 5.84
N GLY A 57 8.31 -10.38 5.42
CA GLY A 57 7.40 -11.10 6.32
C GLY A 57 6.21 -10.29 6.80
N MET A 58 5.90 -9.17 6.14
CA MET A 58 4.79 -8.29 6.50
C MET A 58 3.52 -8.73 5.77
N PRO A 59 2.44 -9.13 6.46
CA PRO A 59 1.21 -9.53 5.80
C PRO A 59 0.59 -8.37 4.99
N PHE A 60 0.07 -8.68 3.79
CA PHE A 60 -0.61 -7.70 2.94
C PHE A 60 -2.13 -7.86 3.07
N ALA A 61 -2.80 -6.95 3.79
CA ALA A 61 -4.21 -7.11 4.15
C ALA A 61 -5.19 -6.49 3.14
N GLY A 62 -4.72 -5.67 2.22
CA GLY A 62 -5.59 -5.12 1.18
C GLY A 62 -5.02 -3.91 0.48
N TYR A 63 -5.73 -3.49 -0.56
CA TYR A 63 -5.37 -2.34 -1.35
C TYR A 63 -6.60 -1.62 -1.89
N MET A 64 -6.40 -0.39 -2.36
CA MET A 64 -7.39 0.42 -3.04
C MET A 64 -6.73 1.19 -4.16
N ILE A 65 -7.43 1.29 -5.29
CA ILE A 65 -6.99 2.04 -6.46
C ILE A 65 -8.07 3.05 -6.81
N GLY A 66 -7.78 4.34 -6.71
CA GLY A 66 -8.68 5.40 -7.16
C GLY A 66 -8.35 5.89 -8.57
N GLU A 67 -9.35 6.46 -9.24
CA GLU A 67 -9.22 7.12 -10.53
C GLU A 67 -9.25 8.64 -10.39
N GLY A 68 -8.24 9.30 -10.92
CA GLY A 68 -8.06 10.75 -10.85
C GLY A 68 -6.63 11.15 -11.21
N ASN A 69 -6.50 12.22 -12.00
CA ASN A 69 -5.21 12.68 -12.52
C ASN A 69 -4.75 13.97 -11.83
N LYS A 70 -5.67 14.92 -11.59
CA LYS A 70 -5.39 16.18 -10.89
C LYS A 70 -5.81 16.11 -9.42
N PRO A 71 -5.25 16.96 -8.55
CA PRO A 71 -5.70 17.10 -7.17
C PRO A 71 -7.23 17.29 -7.10
N GLY A 72 -7.88 16.51 -6.25
CA GLY A 72 -9.33 16.55 -6.05
C GLY A 72 -10.16 15.72 -7.03
N GLU A 73 -9.64 15.31 -8.19
CA GLU A 73 -10.43 14.54 -9.17
C GLU A 73 -10.89 13.17 -8.64
N VAL A 74 -10.08 12.54 -7.79
CA VAL A 74 -10.44 11.26 -7.15
C VAL A 74 -11.69 11.36 -6.27
N LEU A 75 -12.10 12.56 -5.87
CA LEU A 75 -13.35 12.77 -5.13
C LEU A 75 -14.59 12.50 -6.00
N SER A 76 -14.44 12.56 -7.33
CA SER A 76 -15.48 12.19 -8.28
C SER A 76 -15.51 10.68 -8.58
N ASP A 77 -14.50 9.92 -8.15
CA ASP A 77 -14.51 8.46 -8.23
C ASP A 77 -15.35 7.89 -7.08
N GLN A 78 -16.66 7.78 -7.31
CA GLN A 78 -17.61 7.26 -6.33
C GLN A 78 -17.21 5.88 -5.80
N ARG A 79 -16.63 5.03 -6.65
CA ARG A 79 -16.19 3.69 -6.23
C ARG A 79 -15.05 3.79 -5.23
N ALA A 80 -14.03 4.61 -5.49
CA ALA A 80 -12.93 4.82 -4.55
C ALA A 80 -13.41 5.43 -3.23
N ILE A 81 -14.35 6.38 -3.29
CA ILE A 81 -14.89 7.03 -2.08
C ILE A 81 -15.68 6.04 -1.21
N GLU A 82 -16.53 5.20 -1.80
CA GLU A 82 -17.25 4.17 -1.04
C GLU A 82 -16.32 3.09 -0.51
N GLU A 83 -15.36 2.61 -1.32
CA GLU A 83 -14.30 1.70 -0.86
C GLU A 83 -13.54 2.31 0.33
N ALA A 84 -13.20 3.60 0.29
CA ALA A 84 -12.51 4.30 1.37
C ALA A 84 -13.34 4.43 2.66
N LYS A 85 -14.65 4.68 2.56
CA LYS A 85 -15.54 4.70 3.73
C LYS A 85 -15.57 3.34 4.42
N ILE A 86 -15.79 2.27 3.65
CA ILE A 86 -15.81 0.89 4.16
C ILE A 86 -14.47 0.55 4.80
N PHE A 87 -13.38 0.84 4.11
CA PHE A 87 -12.03 0.53 4.57
C PHE A 87 -11.67 1.28 5.86
N ASN A 88 -12.02 2.56 5.97
CA ASN A 88 -11.83 3.36 7.19
C ASN A 88 -12.66 2.82 8.37
N ALA A 89 -13.93 2.47 8.15
CA ALA A 89 -14.78 1.87 9.17
C ALA A 89 -14.19 0.55 9.69
N TRP A 90 -13.72 -0.30 8.78
CA TRP A 90 -13.09 -1.57 9.12
C TRP A 90 -11.76 -1.40 9.87
N LEU A 91 -10.91 -0.44 9.48
CA LEU A 91 -9.65 -0.16 10.18
C LEU A 91 -9.89 0.34 11.62
N LYS A 92 -10.89 1.19 11.82
CA LYS A 92 -11.28 1.68 13.14
C LYS A 92 -11.80 0.58 14.05
N ALA A 93 -12.50 -0.41 13.50
CA ALA A 93 -13.00 -1.55 14.26
C ALA A 93 -11.89 -2.55 14.70
N LYS A 94 -10.67 -2.41 14.15
CA LYS A 94 -9.51 -3.25 14.46
C LYS A 94 -8.48 -2.63 15.42
N GLN A 95 -8.65 -1.36 15.78
CA GLN A 95 -7.83 -0.67 16.79
C GLN A 95 -8.43 -0.89 18.18
#